data_AF-A0A954WU53-F1
#
_entry.id   AF-A0A954WU53-F1
#
_cell.length_a   1.000
_cell.length_b   1.000
_cell.length_c   1.000
_cell.angle_alpha   90.00
_cell.angle_beta   90.00
_cell.angle_gamma   90.00
#
_symmetry.space_group_name_H-M   'P 1'
#
loop_
_entity.id
_entity.type
_entity.pdbx_description
1 polymer ?
#
loop_
_entity_poly.entity_id
_entity_poly.type
_entity_poly.pdbx_seq_one_letter_code
_entity_poly.pdbx_strand_id
1 'polypeptide(L)'
;MLDRDDEVGDTLRCFGLSNGNELWQWDESLPDSASPVASDKYLILPTAFGVVTCLDTKTGKVFWEHEFDSGFCSSPILVRDRVYIIDLSGKMQIFELDKTFKQLGECDIGEPAYATPAFVGDKIYIRGLHHLFCVGQQAE
;
A
#
# COMPACT_ATOMS: atom_id res chain seq x y z
N MET A 1 17.24 -14.53 7.10
CA MET A 1 16.64 -13.21 6.82
C MET A 1 17.46 -12.70 5.66
N LEU A 2 16.84 -12.59 4.47
CA LEU A 2 17.52 -12.62 3.16
C LEU A 2 18.74 -11.69 3.11
N ASP A 3 19.84 -12.18 2.52
CA ASP A 3 21.06 -11.42 2.23
C ASP A 3 20.71 -10.22 1.34
N ARG A 4 20.33 -9.10 1.93
CA ARG A 4 20.26 -7.80 1.25
C ARG A 4 21.70 -7.30 1.20
N ASP A 5 22.20 -7.10 -0.01
CA ASP A 5 23.51 -6.48 -0.18
C ASP A 5 23.33 -4.97 0.05
N ASP A 6 23.64 -4.53 1.27
CA ASP A 6 23.45 -3.14 1.71
C ASP A 6 24.27 -2.12 0.88
N GLU A 7 25.19 -2.59 0.02
CA GLU A 7 25.94 -1.73 -0.92
C GLU A 7 25.12 -1.28 -2.15
N VAL A 8 24.03 -1.99 -2.48
CA VAL A 8 23.15 -1.63 -3.61
C VAL A 8 21.79 -1.22 -3.04
N GLY A 9 21.53 0.09 -3.01
CA GLY A 9 20.20 0.60 -2.65
C GLY A 9 19.12 0.06 -3.58
N ASP A 10 17.95 -0.26 -3.04
CA ASP A 10 16.83 -0.71 -3.84
C ASP A 10 16.31 0.43 -4.75
N THR A 11 16.05 0.12 -6.02
CA THR A 11 15.51 1.08 -7.00
C THR A 11 14.20 0.57 -7.59
N LEU A 12 13.20 1.44 -7.70
CA LEU A 12 12.01 1.22 -8.52
C LEU A 12 12.25 1.80 -9.92
N ARG A 13 11.99 1.00 -10.96
CA ARG A 13 12.17 1.41 -12.36
C ARG A 13 10.91 1.18 -13.17
N CYS A 14 10.60 2.13 -14.04
CA CYS A 14 9.52 1.99 -15.01
C CYS A 14 10.09 1.81 -16.41
N PHE A 15 9.58 0.83 -17.13
CA PHE A 15 10.00 0.53 -18.50
C PHE A 15 8.82 0.63 -19.47
N GLY A 16 9.07 1.15 -20.66
CA GLY A 16 8.09 1.18 -21.73
C GLY A 16 7.76 -0.23 -22.22
N LEU A 17 6.47 -0.59 -22.23
CA LEU A 17 6.02 -1.93 -22.64
C LEU A 17 6.41 -2.31 -24.07
N SER A 18 6.55 -1.34 -24.97
CA SER A 18 6.80 -1.59 -26.40
C SER A 18 8.27 -1.87 -26.73
N ASN A 19 9.21 -1.30 -25.97
CA ASN A 19 10.64 -1.35 -26.30
C ASN A 19 11.55 -1.71 -25.12
N GLY A 20 11.01 -1.79 -23.89
CA GLY A 20 11.77 -2.05 -22.69
C GLY A 20 12.70 -0.92 -22.27
N ASN A 21 12.59 0.27 -22.86
CA ASN A 21 13.42 1.42 -22.46
C ASN A 21 12.97 1.93 -21.09
N GLU A 22 13.93 2.26 -20.25
CA GLU A 22 13.65 2.92 -18.97
C GLU A 22 13.04 4.30 -19.21
N LEU A 23 11.89 4.55 -18.60
CA LEU A 23 11.16 5.81 -18.69
C LEU A 23 11.50 6.73 -17.52
N TRP A 24 11.62 6.15 -16.33
CA TRP A 24 12.01 6.83 -15.11
C TRP A 24 12.46 5.80 -14.05
N GLN A 25 13.22 6.27 -13.07
CA GLN A 25 13.62 5.53 -11.88
C GLN A 25 13.34 6.33 -10.62
N TRP A 26 13.25 5.62 -9.49
CA TRP A 26 13.04 6.16 -8.16
C TRP A 26 13.91 5.40 -7.16
N ASP A 27 14.78 6.12 -6.46
CA ASP A 27 15.83 5.58 -5.59
C ASP A 27 15.62 5.93 -4.11
N GLU A 28 14.44 6.45 -3.74
CA GLU A 28 14.10 6.69 -2.33
C GLU A 28 13.39 5.48 -1.72
N SER A 29 12.87 5.63 -0.50
CA SER A 29 12.33 4.52 0.29
C SER A 29 11.29 3.69 -0.50
N LEU A 30 11.50 2.36 -0.50
CA LEU A 30 10.65 1.39 -1.18
C LEU A 30 9.95 0.47 -0.17
N PRO A 31 8.82 -0.13 -0.57
CA PRO A 31 8.20 -1.19 0.22
C PRO A 31 9.15 -2.37 0.44
N ASP A 32 9.31 -2.83 1.69
CA ASP A 32 10.13 -4.01 1.98
C ASP A 32 9.41 -5.34 1.67
N SER A 33 8.12 -5.44 2.01
CA SER A 33 7.31 -6.65 1.82
C SER A 33 6.01 -6.42 1.05
N ALA A 34 5.43 -5.23 1.20
CA ALA A 34 4.18 -4.89 0.54
C ALA A 34 4.39 -4.71 -0.97
N SER A 35 3.51 -5.30 -1.78
CA SER A 35 3.44 -4.93 -3.20
C SER A 35 2.82 -3.54 -3.33
N PRO A 36 3.25 -2.69 -4.27
CA PRO A 36 2.60 -1.42 -4.52
C PRO A 36 1.25 -1.60 -5.23
N VAL A 37 0.40 -0.57 -5.22
CA VAL A 37 -0.82 -0.53 -6.03
C VAL A 37 -0.80 0.67 -6.98
N ALA A 38 -1.28 0.46 -8.20
CA ALA A 38 -1.27 1.48 -9.24
C ALA A 38 -2.65 1.66 -9.89
N SER A 39 -2.89 2.87 -10.37
CA SER A 39 -3.92 3.23 -11.35
C SER A 39 -3.24 3.80 -12.61
N ASP A 40 -4.01 4.37 -13.53
CA ASP A 40 -3.44 5.04 -14.71
C ASP A 40 -2.58 6.27 -14.37
N LYS A 41 -2.78 6.88 -13.20
CA LYS A 41 -2.14 8.16 -12.82
C LYS A 41 -1.29 8.09 -11.55
N TYR A 42 -1.65 7.21 -10.63
CA TYR A 42 -1.13 7.20 -9.27
C TYR A 42 -0.55 5.84 -8.93
N LEU A 43 0.65 5.82 -8.35
CA LEU A 43 1.33 4.66 -7.81
C LEU A 43 1.55 4.87 -6.31
N ILE A 44 1.05 3.95 -5.49
CA ILE A 44 1.14 4.00 -4.03
C ILE A 44 2.18 3.00 -3.53
N LEU A 45 3.16 3.51 -2.78
CA LEU A 45 4.28 2.77 -2.22
C LEU A 45 4.21 2.83 -0.68
N PRO A 46 3.72 1.79 0.01
CA PRO A 46 3.74 1.75 1.47
C PRO A 46 5.00 1.05 2.00
N THR A 47 5.64 1.65 2.99
CA THR A 47 6.88 1.12 3.58
C THR A 47 6.63 0.41 4.92
N ALA A 48 7.56 -0.44 5.34
CA ALA A 48 7.50 -1.08 6.66
C ALA A 48 7.72 -0.08 7.82
N PHE A 49 8.08 1.16 7.52
CA PHE A 49 8.32 2.23 8.50
C PHE A 49 7.15 3.21 8.65
N GLY A 50 6.06 3.02 7.89
CA GLY A 50 4.83 3.80 8.04
C GLY A 50 4.71 4.97 7.07
N VAL A 51 5.72 5.20 6.23
CA VAL A 51 5.64 6.18 5.15
C VAL A 51 4.91 5.57 3.95
N VAL A 52 3.93 6.30 3.43
CA VAL A 52 3.26 6.00 2.16
C VAL A 52 3.52 7.14 1.18
N THR A 53 4.10 6.80 0.02
CA THR A 53 4.40 7.75 -1.05
C THR A 53 3.46 7.52 -2.24
N CYS A 54 2.94 8.62 -2.80
CA CYS A 54 2.17 8.61 -4.03
C CYS A 54 2.97 9.24 -5.16
N LEU A 55 3.25 8.46 -6.20
CA LEU A 55 3.97 8.89 -7.40
C LEU A 55 3.04 9.05 -8.60
N ASP A 56 3.40 9.96 -9.50
CA ASP A 56 2.89 10.02 -10.87
C ASP A 56 3.42 8.83 -11.67
N THR A 57 2.53 7.94 -12.13
CA THR A 57 2.91 6.73 -12.89
C THR A 57 3.65 7.00 -14.18
N LYS A 58 3.48 8.20 -14.78
CA LYS A 58 4.10 8.57 -16.04
C LYS A 58 5.49 9.16 -15.86
N THR A 59 5.76 9.80 -14.72
CA THR A 59 6.99 10.57 -14.53
C THR A 59 7.82 10.14 -13.34
N GLY A 60 7.29 9.29 -12.45
CA GLY A 60 7.94 8.90 -11.20
C GLY A 60 8.00 10.02 -10.15
N LYS A 61 7.39 11.19 -10.40
CA LYS A 61 7.43 12.32 -9.47
C LYS A 61 6.46 12.14 -8.31
N VAL A 62 6.89 12.54 -7.12
CA VAL A 62 6.04 12.57 -5.92
C VAL A 62 4.91 13.57 -6.09
N PHE A 63 3.70 13.12 -5.79
CA PHE A 63 2.56 13.99 -5.53
C PHE A 63 2.44 14.31 -4.05
N TRP A 64 2.57 13.31 -3.19
CA TRP A 64 2.58 13.48 -1.74
C TRP A 64 3.25 12.31 -1.04
N GLU A 65 3.65 12.56 0.21
CA GLU A 65 4.06 11.55 1.18
C GLU A 65 3.25 11.75 2.45
N HIS A 66 2.94 10.66 3.13
CA HIS A 66 2.25 10.68 4.41
C HIS A 66 2.84 9.64 5.36
N GLU A 67 3.07 10.05 6.60
CA GLU A 67 3.60 9.20 7.66
C GLU A 67 2.46 8.76 8.58
N PHE A 68 2.26 7.46 8.69
CA PHE A 68 1.34 6.84 9.63
C PHE A 68 2.08 6.39 10.89
N ASP A 69 1.34 6.23 11.99
CA ASP A 69 1.89 5.80 13.29
C ASP A 69 2.51 4.40 13.27
N SER A 70 2.19 3.58 12.27
CA SER A 70 2.66 2.20 12.14
C SER A 70 2.97 1.83 10.70
N GLY A 71 3.89 0.87 10.54
CA GLY A 71 4.36 0.38 9.26
C GLY A 71 3.39 -0.56 8.54
N PHE A 72 3.78 -0.95 7.33
CA PHE A 72 2.98 -1.83 6.49
C PHE A 72 3.79 -3.02 5.98
N CYS A 73 3.33 -4.23 6.30
CA CYS A 73 3.68 -5.45 5.54
C CYS A 73 2.56 -5.87 4.57
N SER A 74 1.33 -5.46 4.84
CA SER A 74 0.19 -5.70 3.95
C SER A 74 0.34 -4.88 2.67
N SER A 75 -0.06 -5.47 1.54
CA SER A 75 -0.20 -4.70 0.30
C SER A 75 -1.45 -3.81 0.37
N PRO A 76 -1.43 -2.61 -0.23
CA PRO A 76 -2.60 -1.77 -0.39
C PRO A 76 -3.53 -2.34 -1.46
N ILE A 77 -4.82 -2.10 -1.31
CA ILE A 77 -5.87 -2.55 -2.23
C ILE A 77 -6.63 -1.34 -2.72
N LEU A 78 -6.72 -1.21 -4.04
CA LEU A 78 -7.50 -0.16 -4.68
C LEU A 78 -8.93 -0.66 -4.93
N VAL A 79 -9.90 -0.02 -4.28
CA VAL A 79 -11.33 -0.25 -4.52
C VAL A 79 -11.95 1.07 -4.98
N ARG A 80 -12.26 1.15 -6.28
CA ARG A 80 -12.69 2.39 -6.96
C ARG A 80 -11.63 3.48 -6.82
N ASP A 81 -11.92 4.53 -6.06
CA ASP A 81 -11.11 5.72 -5.81
C ASP A 81 -10.51 5.74 -4.40
N ARG A 82 -10.51 4.59 -3.71
CA ARG A 82 -10.05 4.47 -2.32
C ARG A 82 -8.98 3.40 -2.19
N VAL A 83 -7.96 3.73 -1.41
CA VAL A 83 -6.92 2.79 -1.01
C VAL A 83 -7.23 2.29 0.38
N TYR A 84 -7.20 0.97 0.54
CA TYR A 84 -7.33 0.26 1.81
C TYR A 84 -6.00 -0.42 2.10
N ILE A 85 -5.44 -0.19 3.28
CA ILE A 85 -4.21 -0.85 3.72
C ILE A 85 -4.25 -1.04 5.23
N ILE A 86 -3.87 -2.23 5.70
CA ILE A 86 -3.83 -2.52 7.14
C ILE A 86 -2.39 -2.42 7.64
N ASP A 87 -2.18 -1.65 8.70
CA ASP A 87 -0.87 -1.49 9.33
C ASP A 87 -0.53 -2.66 10.28
N LEU A 88 0.73 -2.69 10.74
CA LEU A 88 1.25 -3.74 11.62
C LEU A 88 0.53 -3.84 12.97
N SER A 89 -0.18 -2.79 13.39
CA SER A 89 -0.98 -2.79 14.63
C SER A 89 -2.37 -3.40 14.45
N GLY A 90 -2.80 -3.64 13.20
CA GLY A 90 -4.15 -4.11 12.90
C GLY A 90 -5.14 -3.01 12.56
N LYS A 91 -4.67 -1.77 12.39
CA LYS A 91 -5.53 -0.65 12.01
C LYS A 91 -5.59 -0.54 10.49
N MET A 92 -6.79 -0.65 9.95
CA MET A 92 -7.10 -0.38 8.55
C MET A 92 -7.09 1.12 8.32
N GLN A 93 -6.24 1.58 7.41
CA GLN A 93 -6.17 2.94 6.90
C GLN A 93 -6.94 3.02 5.58
N ILE A 94 -7.79 4.04 5.44
CA ILE A 94 -8.57 4.29 4.23
C ILE A 94 -8.36 5.73 3.78
N PHE A 95 -7.91 5.93 2.54
CA PHE A 95 -7.68 7.26 1.98
C PHE A 95 -8.05 7.34 0.50
N GLU A 96 -8.31 8.56 0.01
CA GLU A 96 -8.60 8.81 -1.41
C GLU A 96 -7.36 8.60 -2.27
N LEU A 97 -7.54 7.98 -3.44
CA LEU A 97 -6.50 7.90 -4.46
C LEU A 97 -6.52 9.16 -5.31
N ASP A 98 -5.79 10.19 -4.87
CA ASP A 98 -5.67 11.45 -5.61
C ASP A 98 -4.28 12.10 -5.46
N LYS A 99 -4.08 13.24 -6.14
CA LYS A 99 -2.87 14.05 -6.15
C LYS A 99 -2.56 14.70 -4.80
N THR A 100 -3.49 14.71 -3.85
CA THR A 100 -3.27 15.17 -2.48
C THR A 100 -3.75 14.12 -1.50
N PHE A 101 -3.03 13.93 -0.40
CA PHE A 101 -3.45 13.01 0.63
C PHE A 101 -4.74 13.49 1.32
N LYS A 102 -5.71 12.58 1.45
CA LYS A 102 -6.93 12.79 2.23
C LYS A 102 -7.39 11.48 2.85
N GLN A 103 -7.23 11.39 4.17
CA GLN A 103 -7.76 10.25 4.93
C GLN A 103 -9.28 10.29 4.95
N LEU A 104 -9.90 9.13 4.70
CA LEU A 104 -11.34 8.93 4.70
C LEU A 104 -11.83 8.30 6.00
N GLY A 105 -10.99 7.49 6.64
CA GLY A 105 -11.29 6.86 7.90
C GLY A 105 -10.26 5.80 8.30
N GLU A 106 -10.46 5.28 9.50
CA GLU A 106 -9.68 4.19 10.07
C GLU A 106 -10.58 3.20 10.83
N CYS A 107 -10.14 1.95 10.95
CA CYS A 107 -10.83 0.93 11.72
C CYS A 107 -9.83 -0.03 12.34
N ASP A 108 -9.92 -0.26 13.65
CA ASP A 108 -9.05 -1.17 14.39
C ASP A 108 -9.74 -2.53 14.56
N ILE A 109 -9.04 -3.61 14.20
CA ILE A 109 -9.54 -4.99 14.40
C ILE A 109 -9.21 -5.55 15.80
N GLY A 110 -8.41 -4.84 16.59
CA GLY A 110 -8.06 -5.16 17.97
C GLY A 110 -6.85 -6.08 18.13
N GLU A 111 -6.16 -6.44 17.04
CA GLU A 111 -4.93 -7.24 17.08
C GLU A 111 -4.03 -7.00 15.86
N PRO A 112 -2.71 -7.25 15.97
CA PRO A 112 -1.78 -7.11 14.85
C PRO A 112 -2.22 -7.86 13.59
N ALA A 113 -1.97 -7.28 12.43
CA ALA A 113 -2.23 -7.90 11.14
C ALA A 113 -1.06 -7.64 10.19
N TYR A 114 -0.79 -8.63 9.33
CA TYR A 114 0.33 -8.57 8.38
C TYR A 114 -0.10 -8.90 6.95
N ALA A 115 -1.19 -9.65 6.80
CA ALA A 115 -1.64 -10.15 5.51
C ALA A 115 -2.53 -9.14 4.80
N THR A 116 -2.39 -9.09 3.47
CA THR A 116 -3.28 -8.34 2.58
C THR A 116 -4.73 -8.80 2.75
N PRO A 117 -5.68 -7.91 3.10
CA PRO A 117 -7.10 -8.24 3.21
C PRO A 117 -7.69 -8.77 1.90
N ALA A 118 -8.74 -9.59 1.97
CA ALA A 118 -9.45 -10.07 0.78
C ALA A 118 -10.84 -9.44 0.69
N PHE A 119 -11.11 -8.72 -0.41
CA PHE A 119 -12.39 -8.10 -0.70
C PHE A 119 -13.25 -9.01 -1.58
N VAL A 120 -14.47 -9.33 -1.14
CA VAL A 120 -15.42 -10.15 -1.90
C VAL A 120 -16.83 -9.62 -1.68
N GLY A 121 -17.45 -9.08 -2.74
CA GLY A 121 -18.80 -8.51 -2.65
C GLY A 121 -18.85 -7.33 -1.68
N ASP A 122 -19.68 -7.46 -0.65
CA ASP A 122 -19.86 -6.49 0.45
C ASP A 122 -19.02 -6.82 1.70
N LYS A 123 -18.09 -7.79 1.59
CA LYS A 123 -17.29 -8.30 2.70
C LYS A 123 -15.79 -8.11 2.49
N ILE A 124 -15.11 -7.96 3.62
CA ILE A 124 -13.66 -7.91 3.74
C ILE A 124 -13.24 -9.00 4.72
N TYR A 125 -12.34 -9.87 4.31
CA TYR A 125 -11.73 -10.88 5.17
C TYR A 125 -10.33 -10.42 5.56
N ILE A 126 -10.06 -10.37 6.87
CA ILE A 126 -8.81 -9.84 7.41
C ILE A 126 -8.18 -10.92 8.28
N ARG A 127 -6.94 -11.33 7.96
CA ARG A 127 -6.17 -12.25 8.80
C ARG A 127 -5.37 -11.44 9.81
N GLY A 128 -5.85 -11.44 11.05
CA GLY A 128 -5.09 -10.98 12.20
C GLY A 128 -4.14 -12.06 12.73
N LEU A 129 -3.40 -11.70 13.77
CA LEU A 129 -2.42 -12.57 14.41
C LEU A 129 -3.07 -13.85 14.97
N HIS A 130 -4.23 -13.72 15.60
CA HIS A 130 -4.92 -14.84 16.25
C HIS A 130 -6.20 -15.25 15.53
N HIS A 131 -6.86 -14.33 14.82
CA HIS A 131 -8.19 -14.52 14.28
C HIS A 131 -8.27 -14.27 12.77
N LEU A 132 -9.34 -14.80 12.15
CA LEU A 132 -9.79 -14.42 10.82
C LEU A 132 -11.10 -13.65 10.98
N PHE A 133 -11.08 -12.38 10.62
CA PHE A 133 -12.24 -11.49 10.70
C PHE A 133 -12.99 -11.46 9.37
N CYS A 134 -14.31 -11.27 9.46
CA CYS A 134 -15.16 -10.94 8.32
C CYS A 134 -15.89 -9.64 8.66
N VAL A 135 -15.59 -8.57 7.93
CA VAL A 135 -16.21 -7.26 8.06
C VAL A 135 -17.14 -7.05 6.87
N GLY A 136 -18.41 -6.73 7.10
CA GLY A 136 -19.40 -6.49 6.06
C GLY A 136 -20.70 -5.99 6.67
N GLN A 137 -21.72 -5.73 5.85
CA GLN A 137 -23.03 -5.43 6.38
C GLN A 137 -23.59 -6.65 7.11
N GLN A 138 -24.28 -6.40 8.23
CA GLN A 138 -25.02 -7.44 8.90
C GLN A 138 -26.07 -7.96 7.93
N ALA A 139 -26.06 -9.28 7.66
CA ALA A 139 -27.13 -9.89 6.90
C ALA A 139 -28.44 -9.68 7.68
N GLU A 140 -29.44 -9.10 7.03
CA GLU A 140 -30.81 -9.04 7.56
C GLU A 140 -31.40 -10.46 7.74
#